data_AF-A0A173RNZ9-F1
#
_entry.id   AF-A0A173RNZ9-F1
#
_cell.length_a   1.000
_cell.length_b   1.000
_cell.length_c   1.000
_cell.angle_alpha   90.00
_cell.angle_beta   90.00
_cell.angle_gamma   90.00
#
_symmetry.space_group_name_H-M   'P 1'
#
loop_
_entity.id
_entity.type
_entity.pdbx_description
1 polymer ?
#
loop_
_entity_poly.entity_id
_entity_poly.type
_entity_poly.pdbx_seq_one_letter_code
_entity_poly.pdbx_strand_id
1 'polypeptide(L)'
;MFKNKLKRLCAVTLAGMMVVSVSACSTSKSAEKNNVSKAEQASEATTEAAKDDTTADYVASGVELPDNFENMIYPIEALMLQNYSKGYPYYANGASEEKSDSFWFSMAALTSLMENESAYGDGIEMDSYYYLKENTSNMYASALYNAYGMGNMEFPEIPDGDKYATYDDGKQMYGFLKGEVSSLVPYITNCVKDGSDYIITSQLRDKDTDEVKGTYEVTITASSFDGDDNCFAYSATAIRQIGETDSENQSTSSESEEASTDSTSENGDSTDADSSTDSTDATDSTDSTEGISQDDALSQAKDYYGEDAEYSYKKQVTVGDKEYYDFSVSGDNVSSTDVLVSVDGQDVIGGTQNDDGSWSFDQ
;
A
#
# COMPACT_ATOMS: atom_id res chain seq x y z
N MET A 1 -2.07 29.17 2.92
CA MET A 1 -1.26 30.41 2.94
C MET A 1 -0.30 30.35 4.14
N PHE A 2 0.97 30.00 3.85
CA PHE A 2 2.21 30.18 4.63
C PHE A 2 2.16 30.38 6.16
N LYS A 3 2.71 29.41 6.91
CA LYS A 3 3.54 29.63 8.13
C LYS A 3 4.11 28.29 8.64
N ASN A 4 5.34 27.95 8.21
CA ASN A 4 6.40 27.39 9.06
C ASN A 4 7.67 27.06 8.25
N LYS A 5 8.24 28.07 7.59
CA LYS A 5 9.64 28.04 7.13
C LYS A 5 10.43 29.09 7.88
N LEU A 6 10.92 28.82 9.09
CA LEU A 6 12.06 29.58 9.66
C LEU A 6 12.63 29.01 10.99
N LYS A 7 13.30 27.84 10.99
CA LYS A 7 14.28 27.51 12.06
C LYS A 7 15.42 26.60 11.56
N ARG A 8 16.15 27.03 10.54
CA ARG A 8 17.52 26.53 10.28
C ARG A 8 18.34 27.68 9.71
N LEU A 9 18.92 28.49 10.58
CA LEU A 9 20.08 29.36 10.30
C LEU A 9 20.55 29.98 11.63
N CYS A 10 21.88 30.03 11.79
CA CYS A 10 22.68 30.45 12.97
C CYS A 10 22.93 29.30 13.97
N ALA A 11 24.15 28.82 14.23
CA ALA A 11 25.46 29.48 14.21
C ALA A 11 26.60 28.50 13.89
N VAL A 12 27.44 28.87 12.92
CA VAL A 12 28.80 28.34 12.71
C VAL A 12 29.76 29.48 13.03
N THR A 13 30.52 29.42 14.12
CA THR A 13 31.85 30.06 14.21
C THR A 13 32.69 29.50 15.39
N LEU A 14 33.79 28.83 15.03
CA LEU A 14 35.13 28.68 15.65
C LEU A 14 35.36 28.70 17.18
N ALA A 15 36.04 27.63 17.65
CA ALA A 15 37.38 27.60 18.31
C ALA A 15 37.65 26.13 18.71
N GLY A 16 38.83 25.51 18.71
CA GLY A 16 40.22 25.89 18.53
C GLY A 16 41.05 24.67 18.98
N MET A 17 42.18 24.43 18.32
CA MET A 17 43.12 23.32 18.55
C MET A 17 43.53 23.14 20.03
N MET A 18 43.72 21.89 20.48
CA MET A 18 44.89 21.52 21.29
C MET A 18 45.26 20.04 21.12
N VAL A 19 46.48 19.83 20.64
CA VAL A 19 47.24 18.57 20.63
C VAL A 19 48.06 18.53 21.92
N VAL A 20 48.00 17.44 22.69
CA VAL A 20 49.15 16.96 23.49
C VAL A 20 49.13 15.43 23.56
N SER A 21 50.16 14.83 23.00
CA SER A 21 50.56 13.43 23.12
C SER A 21 51.24 13.14 24.46
N VAL A 22 50.98 11.98 25.07
CA VAL A 22 51.94 11.33 25.97
C VAL A 22 51.82 9.80 25.88
N SER A 23 52.94 9.17 25.54
CA SER A 23 53.17 7.72 25.59
C SER A 23 53.82 7.36 26.93
N ALA A 24 53.35 6.30 27.61
CA ALA A 24 54.16 5.54 28.56
C ALA A 24 53.52 4.16 28.87
N CYS A 25 54.24 3.09 28.51
CA CYS A 25 54.01 1.72 28.99
C CYS A 25 54.45 1.56 30.45
N SER A 26 53.72 0.78 31.27
CA SER A 26 54.30 -0.28 32.13
C SER A 26 53.24 -1.19 32.78
N THR A 27 53.27 -2.47 32.38
CA THR A 27 53.08 -3.72 33.15
C THR A 27 52.49 -3.69 34.57
N SER A 28 51.34 -4.35 34.78
CA SER A 28 51.22 -5.74 35.27
C SER A 28 49.95 -6.02 36.11
N LYS A 29 49.42 -7.24 35.92
CA LYS A 29 48.69 -8.09 36.87
C LYS A 29 47.14 -8.04 36.92
N SER A 30 46.57 -8.95 36.12
CA SER A 30 45.47 -9.88 36.38
C SER A 30 44.29 -9.48 37.27
N ALA A 31 43.09 -9.43 36.66
CA ALA A 31 41.91 -10.17 37.11
C ALA A 31 40.93 -10.32 35.94
N GLU A 32 40.61 -11.57 35.61
CA GLU A 32 39.65 -12.03 34.61
C GLU A 32 38.28 -11.33 34.71
N LYS A 33 37.81 -10.81 33.58
CA LYS A 33 36.39 -10.81 33.21
C LYS A 33 36.29 -11.24 31.75
N ASN A 34 35.76 -12.45 31.53
CA ASN A 34 35.36 -12.93 30.22
C ASN A 34 34.28 -12.00 29.66
N ASN A 35 34.63 -11.25 28.62
CA ASN A 35 33.69 -10.67 27.66
C ASN A 35 34.37 -10.82 26.30
N VAL A 36 33.99 -11.84 25.55
CA VAL A 36 34.47 -12.04 24.18
C VAL A 36 33.71 -11.07 23.30
N SER A 37 34.36 -9.94 23.01
CA SER A 37 34.03 -9.05 21.91
C SER A 37 34.46 -9.74 20.61
N LYS A 38 33.53 -9.91 19.67
CA LYS A 38 33.79 -10.41 18.32
C LYS A 38 34.60 -9.33 17.58
N ALA A 39 35.91 -9.51 17.52
CA ALA A 39 36.81 -8.64 16.75
C ALA A 39 36.78 -9.03 15.28
N GLU A 40 36.76 -8.00 14.43
CA GLU A 40 36.94 -8.03 12.99
C GLU A 40 38.12 -8.90 12.55
N GLN A 41 37.91 -9.66 11.48
CA GLN A 41 38.98 -10.12 10.62
C GLN A 41 38.60 -9.81 9.17
N ALA A 42 39.21 -8.75 8.64
CA ALA A 42 39.29 -8.50 7.22
C ALA A 42 40.15 -9.61 6.58
N SER A 43 39.55 -10.36 5.66
CA SER A 43 40.25 -11.16 4.66
C SER A 43 39.42 -11.09 3.40
N GLU A 44 39.95 -10.43 2.37
CA GLU A 44 39.46 -10.52 1.00
C GLU A 44 39.45 -11.98 0.57
N ALA A 45 38.27 -12.58 0.57
CA ALA A 45 37.96 -13.77 -0.17
C ALA A 45 36.57 -13.54 -0.75
N THR A 46 36.49 -13.52 -2.08
CA THR A 46 35.25 -13.61 -2.83
C THR A 46 34.65 -14.98 -2.56
N THR A 47 34.03 -15.14 -1.40
CA THR A 47 33.10 -16.23 -1.13
C THR A 47 31.75 -15.71 -1.51
N GLU A 48 31.23 -16.19 -2.66
CA GLU A 48 29.78 -16.32 -2.83
C GLU A 48 29.26 -16.94 -1.53
N ALA A 49 28.60 -16.13 -0.71
CA ALA A 49 27.86 -16.64 0.42
C ALA A 49 26.93 -17.71 -0.17
N ALA A 50 27.00 -18.93 0.35
CA ALA A 50 26.01 -19.93 0.04
C ALA A 50 24.66 -19.30 0.36
N LYS A 51 23.90 -18.97 -0.70
CA LYS A 51 22.50 -18.55 -0.59
C LYS A 51 21.80 -19.72 0.10
N ASP A 52 21.53 -19.57 1.39
CA ASP A 52 20.53 -20.41 2.04
C ASP A 52 19.23 -20.03 1.36
N ASP A 53 18.72 -20.91 0.52
CA ASP A 53 17.53 -20.69 -0.30
C ASP A 53 16.29 -20.82 0.60
N THR A 54 16.18 -19.93 1.58
CA THR A 54 15.08 -19.84 2.55
C THR A 54 13.74 -19.60 1.86
N THR A 55 13.77 -19.15 0.60
CA THR A 55 12.60 -19.01 -0.27
C THR A 55 11.91 -20.33 -0.60
N ALA A 56 12.62 -21.47 -0.59
CA ALA A 56 12.02 -22.76 -0.96
C ALA A 56 10.91 -23.22 -0.01
N ASP A 57 10.97 -22.83 1.28
CA ASP A 57 9.97 -23.21 2.28
C ASP A 57 8.68 -22.37 2.17
N TYR A 58 8.76 -21.21 1.53
CA TYR A 58 7.65 -20.25 1.40
C TYR A 58 6.98 -20.27 0.03
N VAL A 59 7.40 -21.15 -0.89
CA VAL A 59 6.95 -21.12 -2.29
C VAL A 59 6.45 -22.48 -2.73
N ALA A 60 5.26 -22.51 -3.32
CA ALA A 60 4.68 -23.72 -3.85
C ALA A 60 5.50 -24.29 -5.02
N SER A 61 5.56 -25.62 -5.09
CA SER A 61 6.28 -26.32 -6.15
C SER A 61 5.77 -25.92 -7.54
N GLY A 62 6.69 -25.51 -8.41
CA GLY A 62 6.38 -25.09 -9.78
C GLY A 62 6.04 -23.61 -9.95
N VAL A 63 6.06 -22.82 -8.87
CA VAL A 63 5.95 -21.35 -8.96
C VAL A 63 7.33 -20.77 -9.28
N GLU A 64 7.40 -20.00 -10.37
CA GLU A 64 8.60 -19.25 -10.74
C GLU A 64 8.47 -17.80 -10.24
N LEU A 65 9.45 -17.38 -9.43
CA LEU A 65 9.53 -16.02 -8.89
C LEU A 65 10.45 -15.15 -9.75
N PRO A 66 10.28 -13.82 -9.73
CA PRO A 66 11.17 -12.94 -10.47
C PRO A 66 12.58 -12.94 -9.89
N ASP A 67 13.58 -12.55 -10.69
CA ASP A 67 14.98 -12.54 -10.26
C ASP A 67 15.18 -11.60 -9.06
N ASN A 68 16.00 -12.01 -8.09
CA ASN A 68 16.31 -11.25 -6.87
C ASN A 68 15.10 -11.00 -5.95
N PHE A 69 14.12 -11.90 -5.96
CA PHE A 69 12.91 -11.81 -5.15
C PHE A 69 13.14 -12.12 -3.67
N GLU A 70 14.24 -12.76 -3.29
CA GLU A 70 14.38 -13.44 -1.99
C GLU A 70 14.04 -12.55 -0.79
N ASN A 71 14.44 -11.27 -0.82
CA ASN A 71 14.16 -10.33 0.26
C ASN A 71 12.73 -9.76 0.22
N MET A 72 12.01 -9.86 -0.90
CA MET A 72 10.65 -9.37 -1.04
C MET A 72 9.64 -10.19 -0.22
N ILE A 73 10.03 -11.36 0.30
CA ILE A 73 9.20 -12.14 1.22
C ILE A 73 8.87 -11.36 2.50
N TYR A 74 9.80 -10.57 3.04
CA TYR A 74 9.59 -9.84 4.30
C TYR A 74 8.61 -8.66 4.16
N PRO A 75 8.70 -7.80 3.13
CA PRO A 75 7.67 -6.79 2.88
C PRO A 75 6.29 -7.41 2.64
N ILE A 76 6.21 -8.53 1.91
CA ILE A 76 4.94 -9.24 1.68
C ILE A 76 4.35 -9.74 2.99
N GLU A 77 5.17 -10.37 3.85
CA GLU A 77 4.74 -10.82 5.17
C GLU A 77 4.22 -9.67 6.03
N ALA A 78 4.97 -8.57 6.12
CA ALA A 78 4.56 -7.39 6.88
C ALA A 78 3.22 -6.82 6.40
N LEU A 79 2.99 -6.74 5.10
CA LEU A 79 1.73 -6.27 4.52
C LEU A 79 0.57 -7.24 4.76
N MET A 80 0.81 -8.55 4.68
CA MET A 80 -0.21 -9.57 4.98
C MET A 80 -0.59 -9.58 6.47
N LEU A 81 0.39 -9.47 7.37
CA LEU A 81 0.16 -9.32 8.81
C LEU A 81 -0.62 -8.03 9.13
N GLN A 82 -0.30 -6.94 8.45
CA GLN A 82 -1.02 -5.66 8.57
C GLN A 82 -2.48 -5.83 8.16
N ASN A 83 -2.74 -6.38 6.97
CA ASN A 83 -4.11 -6.60 6.48
C ASN A 83 -4.89 -7.52 7.43
N TYR A 84 -4.29 -8.64 7.86
CA TYR A 84 -4.92 -9.59 8.78
C TYR A 84 -5.22 -8.98 10.16
N SER A 85 -4.29 -8.22 10.73
CA SER A 85 -4.40 -7.73 12.11
C SER A 85 -5.24 -6.47 12.23
N LYS A 86 -5.28 -5.64 11.18
CA LYS A 86 -5.90 -4.31 11.21
C LYS A 86 -7.16 -4.22 10.35
N GLY A 87 -7.31 -5.08 9.33
CA GLY A 87 -8.45 -5.06 8.42
C GLY A 87 -8.48 -3.84 7.48
N TYR A 88 -7.38 -3.07 7.39
CA TYR A 88 -7.30 -1.86 6.57
C TYR A 88 -6.51 -2.10 5.28
N PRO A 89 -6.88 -1.43 4.18
CA PRO A 89 -6.23 -1.59 2.88
C PRO A 89 -4.80 -1.03 2.88
N TYR A 90 -4.07 -1.34 1.81
CA TYR A 90 -2.77 -0.77 1.47
C TYR A 90 -2.71 0.75 1.67
N TYR A 91 -1.61 1.24 2.29
CA TYR A 91 -1.43 2.66 2.55
C TYR A 91 -1.07 3.43 1.27
N ALA A 92 -1.77 4.54 1.04
CA ALA A 92 -1.46 5.53 0.01
C ALA A 92 -1.47 6.93 0.61
N ASN A 93 -0.74 7.87 0.02
CA ASN A 93 -0.60 9.24 0.54
C ASN A 93 -1.96 9.95 0.72
N GLY A 94 -2.12 10.72 1.80
CA GLY A 94 -3.39 11.38 2.15
C GLY A 94 -4.39 10.47 2.89
N ALA A 95 -3.96 9.27 3.28
CA ALA A 95 -4.70 8.35 4.13
C ALA A 95 -5.10 8.95 5.49
N SER A 96 -6.23 8.50 6.06
CA SER A 96 -6.69 8.87 7.41
C SER A 96 -5.69 8.46 8.51
N GLU A 97 -5.88 8.97 9.73
CA GLU A 97 -5.08 8.57 10.90
C GLU A 97 -5.07 7.05 11.13
N GLU A 98 -6.20 6.35 10.92
CA GLU A 98 -6.27 4.88 11.01
C GLU A 98 -5.40 4.17 9.97
N LYS A 99 -5.28 4.74 8.77
CA LYS A 99 -4.38 4.23 7.73
C LYS A 99 -2.92 4.60 8.04
N SER A 100 -2.65 5.72 8.71
CA SER A 100 -1.32 6.03 9.25
C SER A 100 -0.86 5.01 10.30
N ASP A 101 -1.75 4.53 11.17
CA ASP A 101 -1.44 3.47 12.13
C ASP A 101 -1.04 2.16 11.41
N SER A 102 -1.64 1.90 10.24
CA SER A 102 -1.29 0.76 9.39
C SER A 102 0.10 0.89 8.76
N PHE A 103 0.50 2.10 8.35
CA PHE A 103 1.86 2.38 7.88
C PHE A 103 2.90 2.14 8.99
N TRP A 104 2.65 2.64 10.20
CA TRP A 104 3.58 2.44 11.31
C TRP A 104 3.66 0.98 11.76
N PHE A 105 2.54 0.26 11.72
CA PHE A 105 2.51 -1.17 11.97
C PHE A 105 3.38 -1.94 10.96
N SER A 106 3.20 -1.71 9.66
CA SER A 106 3.93 -2.45 8.62
C SER A 106 5.42 -2.13 8.66
N MET A 107 5.80 -0.89 8.93
CA MET A 107 7.19 -0.48 9.17
C MET A 107 7.79 -1.22 10.38
N ALA A 108 7.07 -1.34 11.49
CA ALA A 108 7.53 -2.06 12.66
C ALA A 108 7.63 -3.58 12.44
N ALA A 109 6.65 -4.16 11.72
CA ALA A 109 6.67 -5.56 11.33
C ALA A 109 7.86 -5.87 10.40
N LEU A 110 8.04 -5.10 9.33
CA LEU A 110 9.18 -5.28 8.42
C LEU A 110 10.51 -5.09 9.15
N THR A 111 10.64 -4.06 9.99
CA THR A 111 11.86 -3.86 10.78
C THR A 111 12.16 -5.08 11.64
N SER A 112 11.16 -5.60 12.34
CA SER A 112 11.34 -6.79 13.20
C SER A 112 11.72 -8.04 12.39
N LEU A 113 11.15 -8.23 11.20
CA LEU A 113 11.53 -9.32 10.30
C LEU A 113 12.96 -9.17 9.80
N MET A 114 13.33 -7.97 9.37
CA MET A 114 14.67 -7.70 8.85
C MET A 114 15.75 -7.86 9.92
N GLU A 115 15.50 -7.42 11.15
CA GLU A 115 16.47 -7.53 12.25
C GLU A 115 16.60 -8.94 12.82
N ASN A 116 15.53 -9.76 12.78
CA ASN A 116 15.54 -11.09 13.40
C ASN A 116 15.79 -12.23 12.40
N GLU A 117 15.35 -12.09 11.16
CA GLU A 117 15.35 -13.19 10.18
C GLU A 117 16.19 -12.91 8.94
N SER A 118 16.45 -11.64 8.60
CA SER A 118 17.27 -11.30 7.44
C SER A 118 18.75 -11.15 7.79
N ALA A 119 19.61 -11.31 6.80
CA ALA A 119 21.03 -10.95 6.92
C ALA A 119 21.30 -9.44 6.74
N TYR A 120 20.27 -8.63 6.47
CA TYR A 120 20.35 -7.23 6.05
C TYR A 120 19.80 -6.23 7.08
N GLY A 121 19.51 -6.68 8.32
CA GLY A 121 19.20 -5.79 9.43
C GLY A 121 20.38 -4.85 9.75
N ASP A 122 20.11 -3.55 9.90
CA ASP A 122 21.08 -2.50 10.30
C ASP A 122 20.55 -1.65 11.47
N GLY A 123 19.54 -2.16 12.17
CA GLY A 123 18.87 -1.47 13.27
C GLY A 123 19.71 -1.46 14.54
N ILE A 124 19.70 -0.31 15.22
CA ILE A 124 20.30 -0.18 16.54
C ILE A 124 19.24 -0.57 17.57
N GLU A 125 19.44 -1.71 18.20
CA GLU A 125 18.58 -2.18 19.27
C GLU A 125 18.70 -1.28 20.53
N MET A 126 17.59 -0.66 20.95
CA MET A 126 17.55 0.15 22.18
C MET A 126 16.16 0.09 22.83
N ASP A 127 16.13 -0.25 24.12
CA ASP A 127 14.91 -0.44 24.91
C ASP A 127 13.92 -1.41 24.24
N SER A 128 12.74 -0.93 23.82
CA SER A 128 11.71 -1.71 23.12
C SER A 128 11.66 -1.44 21.61
N TYR A 129 12.66 -0.75 21.06
CA TYR A 129 12.67 -0.34 19.66
C TYR A 129 13.95 -0.78 18.91
N TYR A 130 13.83 -0.96 17.61
CA TYR A 130 14.95 -0.92 16.67
C TYR A 130 15.01 0.47 16.04
N TYR A 131 16.12 1.17 16.21
CA TYR A 131 16.32 2.50 15.62
C TYR A 131 17.02 2.39 14.28
N LEU A 132 16.37 2.90 13.25
CA LEU A 132 16.85 2.92 11.87
C LEU A 132 17.32 4.32 11.49
N LYS A 133 18.39 4.38 10.71
CA LYS A 133 18.79 5.61 10.00
C LYS A 133 17.73 5.94 8.95
N GLU A 134 17.61 7.22 8.63
CA GLU A 134 16.64 7.73 7.65
C GLU A 134 16.70 6.98 6.30
N ASN A 135 17.90 6.69 5.78
CA ASN A 135 18.05 5.94 4.52
C ASN A 135 17.43 4.53 4.60
N THR A 136 17.69 3.80 5.69
CA THR A 136 17.13 2.46 5.91
C THR A 136 15.62 2.52 6.10
N SER A 137 15.11 3.51 6.84
CA SER A 137 13.67 3.71 6.98
C SER A 137 13.01 3.99 5.62
N ASN A 138 13.62 4.83 4.80
CA ASN A 138 13.11 5.14 3.45
C ASN A 138 13.15 3.91 2.54
N MET A 139 14.21 3.11 2.61
CA MET A 139 14.31 1.85 1.89
C MET A 139 13.17 0.89 2.27
N TYR A 140 12.93 0.69 3.57
CA TYR A 140 11.86 -0.19 4.05
C TYR A 140 10.48 0.32 3.65
N ALA A 141 10.23 1.63 3.80
CA ALA A 141 9.01 2.26 3.34
C ALA A 141 8.81 2.10 1.82
N SER A 142 9.88 2.23 1.03
CA SER A 142 9.81 2.05 -0.43
C SER A 142 9.51 0.62 -0.84
N ALA A 143 9.97 -0.38 -0.09
CA ALA A 143 9.70 -1.80 -0.36
C ALA A 143 8.24 -2.16 -0.04
N LEU A 144 7.73 -1.66 1.09
CA LEU A 144 6.32 -1.81 1.49
C LEU A 144 5.38 -1.02 0.59
N TYR A 145 5.81 0.18 0.16
CA TYR A 145 4.97 1.15 -0.51
C TYR A 145 5.76 1.87 -1.61
N ASN A 146 5.59 1.42 -2.87
CA ASN A 146 6.36 1.91 -4.02
C ASN A 146 6.39 3.44 -4.16
N ALA A 147 5.32 4.12 -3.75
CA ALA A 147 5.23 5.57 -3.83
C ALA A 147 6.33 6.30 -3.02
N TYR A 148 6.92 5.68 -1.98
CA TYR A 148 8.05 6.26 -1.24
C TYR A 148 9.40 6.10 -1.97
N GLY A 149 9.53 5.10 -2.85
CA GLY A 149 10.74 4.90 -3.66
C GLY A 149 11.01 6.03 -4.64
N MET A 150 9.98 6.78 -5.04
CA MET A 150 10.10 7.93 -5.93
C MET A 150 10.63 9.21 -5.25
N GLY A 151 10.92 9.17 -3.94
CA GLY A 151 11.49 10.30 -3.18
C GLY A 151 10.56 11.50 -3.01
N ASN A 152 9.27 11.37 -3.36
CA ASN A 152 8.32 12.47 -3.42
C ASN A 152 7.35 12.51 -2.23
N MET A 153 7.52 11.63 -1.24
CA MET A 153 6.60 11.50 -0.10
C MET A 153 7.34 11.53 1.23
N GLU A 154 6.83 12.33 2.16
CA GLU A 154 7.23 12.30 3.56
C GLU A 154 6.42 11.22 4.28
N PHE A 155 7.01 10.61 5.32
CA PHE A 155 6.25 9.71 6.20
C PHE A 155 5.07 10.47 6.83
N PRO A 156 3.97 9.77 7.17
CA PRO A 156 2.91 10.39 7.95
C PRO A 156 3.46 10.95 9.28
N GLU A 157 2.68 11.79 9.95
CA GLU A 157 3.04 12.24 11.29
C GLU A 157 2.97 11.07 12.28
N ILE A 158 3.92 10.98 13.22
CA ILE A 158 3.85 10.01 14.32
C ILE A 158 2.91 10.59 15.37
N PRO A 159 1.76 9.96 15.67
CA PRO A 159 0.87 10.40 16.74
C PRO A 159 1.57 10.45 18.10
N ASP A 160 1.16 11.39 18.96
CA ASP A 160 1.61 11.43 20.35
C ASP A 160 1.27 10.11 21.07
N GLY A 161 2.30 9.36 21.45
CA GLY A 161 2.13 8.05 22.11
C GLY A 161 1.77 6.91 21.15
N ASP A 162 2.15 7.02 19.88
CA ASP A 162 2.10 5.92 18.91
C ASP A 162 2.75 4.65 19.47
N LYS A 163 2.16 3.50 19.14
CA LYS A 163 2.56 2.20 19.69
C LYS A 163 3.68 1.55 18.91
N TYR A 164 3.81 1.88 17.62
CA TYR A 164 4.67 1.19 16.67
C TYR A 164 5.90 2.02 16.30
N ALA A 165 5.81 3.35 16.37
CA ALA A 165 6.88 4.23 15.95
C ALA A 165 7.19 5.34 16.97
N THR A 166 8.46 5.76 16.97
CA THR A 166 8.96 6.95 17.67
C THR A 166 10.03 7.63 16.84
N TYR A 167 10.32 8.89 17.13
CA TYR A 167 11.40 9.63 16.48
C TYR A 167 12.34 10.24 17.52
N ASP A 168 13.62 9.90 17.44
CA ASP A 168 14.67 10.50 18.27
C ASP A 168 15.28 11.70 17.52
N ASP A 169 14.79 12.91 17.80
CA ASP A 169 15.30 14.15 17.19
C ASP A 169 16.80 14.39 17.50
N GLY A 170 17.28 13.92 18.65
CA GLY A 170 18.70 14.06 19.02
C GLY A 170 19.63 13.24 18.14
N LYS A 171 19.14 12.10 17.63
CA LYS A 171 19.91 11.19 16.76
C LYS A 171 19.46 11.21 15.30
N GLN A 172 18.34 11.86 14.99
CA GLN A 172 17.69 11.86 13.67
C GLN A 172 17.40 10.44 13.18
N MET A 173 16.77 9.61 14.03
CA MET A 173 16.47 8.21 13.74
C MET A 173 15.01 7.88 14.06
N TYR A 174 14.40 7.02 13.24
CA TYR A 174 13.10 6.43 13.53
C TYR A 174 13.30 5.18 14.37
N GLY A 175 12.59 5.08 15.49
CA GLY A 175 12.50 3.87 16.30
C GLY A 175 11.22 3.13 15.97
N PHE A 176 11.32 1.83 15.66
CA PHE A 176 10.17 0.96 15.42
C PHE A 176 10.07 -0.10 16.51
N LEU A 177 8.86 -0.33 17.01
CA LEU A 177 8.62 -1.26 18.12
C LEU A 177 9.09 -2.66 17.72
N LYS A 178 9.87 -3.29 18.60
CA LYS A 178 10.26 -4.69 18.44
C LYS A 178 9.03 -5.57 18.56
N GLY A 179 8.71 -6.30 17.51
CA GLY A 179 7.75 -7.40 17.55
C GLY A 179 8.47 -8.73 17.71
N GLU A 180 7.79 -9.68 18.37
CA GLU A 180 8.10 -11.09 18.12
C GLU A 180 7.74 -11.40 16.66
N VAL A 181 8.58 -12.16 15.96
CA VAL A 181 8.24 -12.60 14.63
C VAL A 181 7.04 -13.55 14.73
N SER A 182 6.01 -13.28 13.93
CA SER A 182 4.73 -13.97 13.98
C SER A 182 4.88 -15.49 13.76
N SER A 183 3.91 -16.27 14.26
CA SER A 183 3.74 -17.64 13.76
C SER A 183 3.16 -17.65 12.34
N LEU A 184 2.56 -16.54 11.91
CA LEU A 184 1.95 -16.40 10.59
C LEU A 184 2.99 -15.97 9.56
N VAL A 185 3.17 -16.79 8.53
CA VAL A 185 4.15 -16.59 7.46
C VAL A 185 3.48 -16.67 6.09
N PRO A 186 4.00 -16.00 5.05
CA PRO A 186 3.48 -16.09 3.69
C PRO A 186 3.83 -17.43 3.05
N TYR A 187 2.92 -17.95 2.23
CA TYR A 187 3.15 -19.11 1.37
C TYR A 187 2.66 -18.81 -0.05
N ILE A 188 3.60 -18.54 -0.94
CA ILE A 188 3.34 -18.11 -2.32
C ILE A 188 2.85 -19.30 -3.13
N THR A 189 1.63 -19.20 -3.66
CA THR A 189 0.98 -20.25 -4.44
C THR A 189 0.95 -19.96 -5.94
N ASN A 190 1.14 -18.70 -6.34
CA ASN A 190 1.18 -18.30 -7.74
C ASN A 190 1.97 -17.01 -7.92
N CYS A 191 2.57 -16.84 -9.09
CA CYS A 191 3.22 -15.61 -9.53
C CYS A 191 2.96 -15.44 -11.03
N VAL A 192 2.38 -14.32 -11.42
CA VAL A 192 2.06 -14.00 -12.81
C VAL A 192 2.72 -12.68 -13.17
N LYS A 193 3.50 -12.68 -14.26
CA LYS A 193 4.01 -11.44 -14.83
C LYS A 193 2.89 -10.72 -15.58
N ASP A 194 2.64 -9.47 -15.22
CA ASP A 194 1.66 -8.60 -15.87
C ASP A 194 2.34 -7.29 -16.30
N GLY A 195 2.69 -7.19 -17.59
CA GLY A 195 3.46 -6.07 -18.10
C GLY A 195 4.83 -5.92 -17.42
N SER A 196 5.03 -4.79 -16.73
CA SER A 196 6.22 -4.49 -15.92
C SER A 196 6.14 -5.07 -14.50
N ASP A 197 4.97 -5.51 -14.08
CA ASP A 197 4.66 -5.87 -12.71
C ASP A 197 4.54 -7.39 -12.56
N TYR A 198 4.49 -7.83 -11.31
CA TYR A 198 4.23 -9.22 -10.95
C TYR A 198 3.07 -9.26 -9.95
N ILE A 199 2.09 -10.12 -10.23
CA ILE A 199 0.95 -10.40 -9.38
C ILE A 199 1.23 -11.71 -8.64
N ILE A 200 1.39 -11.62 -7.32
CA ILE A 200 1.74 -12.73 -6.45
C ILE A 200 0.50 -13.14 -5.66
N THR A 201 0.10 -14.41 -5.77
CA THR A 201 -0.90 -14.98 -4.88
C THR A 201 -0.19 -15.67 -3.73
N SER A 202 -0.51 -15.30 -2.50
CA SER A 202 0.11 -15.82 -1.28
C SER A 202 -0.93 -16.12 -0.21
N GLN A 203 -0.72 -17.19 0.54
CA GLN A 203 -1.54 -17.56 1.69
C GLN A 203 -0.81 -17.18 2.97
N LEU A 204 -1.48 -16.50 3.88
CA LEU A 204 -0.97 -16.29 5.23
C LEU A 204 -1.26 -17.55 6.03
N ARG A 205 -0.23 -18.27 6.48
CA ARG A 205 -0.36 -19.56 7.16
C ARG A 205 0.27 -19.51 8.52
N ASP A 206 -0.37 -20.16 9.48
CA ASP A 206 0.28 -20.42 10.77
C ASP A 206 1.32 -21.55 10.60
N LYS A 207 2.59 -21.27 10.87
CA LYS A 207 3.71 -22.18 10.64
C LYS A 207 3.68 -23.45 11.50
N ASP A 208 2.99 -23.40 12.64
CA ASP A 208 2.91 -24.53 13.57
C ASP A 208 1.78 -25.49 13.19
N THR A 209 0.69 -24.98 12.62
CA THR A 209 -0.53 -25.74 12.30
C THR A 209 -0.80 -25.93 10.81
N ASP A 210 -0.09 -25.20 9.95
CA ASP A 210 -0.35 -25.06 8.51
C ASP A 210 -1.75 -24.52 8.16
N GLU A 211 -2.44 -23.92 9.14
CA GLU A 211 -3.77 -23.36 8.96
C GLU A 211 -3.69 -22.06 8.13
N VAL A 212 -4.46 -22.00 7.04
CA VAL A 212 -4.58 -20.78 6.21
C VAL A 212 -5.47 -19.77 6.93
N LYS A 213 -4.91 -18.60 7.24
CA LYS A 213 -5.61 -17.46 7.87
C LYS A 213 -6.16 -16.45 6.88
N GLY A 214 -5.63 -16.43 5.66
CA GLY A 214 -6.11 -15.59 4.57
C GLY A 214 -5.36 -15.88 3.29
N THR A 215 -5.96 -15.52 2.15
CA THR A 215 -5.28 -15.55 0.85
C THR A 215 -5.26 -14.13 0.32
N TYR A 216 -4.12 -13.73 -0.21
CA TYR A 216 -3.85 -12.36 -0.65
C TYR A 216 -3.27 -12.36 -2.05
N GLU A 217 -3.60 -11.31 -2.79
CA GLU A 217 -2.94 -10.94 -4.03
C GLU A 217 -2.11 -9.69 -3.77
N VAL A 218 -0.81 -9.76 -4.06
CA VAL A 218 0.14 -8.66 -3.91
C VAL A 218 0.70 -8.33 -5.28
N THR A 219 0.56 -7.08 -5.70
CA THR A 219 1.20 -6.57 -6.90
C THR A 219 2.53 -5.93 -6.52
N ILE A 220 3.59 -6.33 -7.20
CA ILE A 220 4.94 -5.78 -7.03
C ILE A 220 5.47 -5.24 -8.36
N THR A 221 6.28 -4.20 -8.29
CA THR A 221 6.98 -3.62 -9.43
C THR A 221 8.46 -3.44 -9.10
N ALA A 222 9.30 -3.20 -10.09
CA ALA A 222 10.73 -2.97 -9.86
C ALA A 222 10.94 -1.75 -8.93
N SER A 223 11.83 -1.89 -7.95
CA SER A 223 12.06 -0.85 -6.95
C SER A 223 12.56 0.43 -7.63
N SER A 224 11.96 1.56 -7.25
CA SER A 224 12.40 2.90 -7.68
C SER A 224 13.37 3.56 -6.70
N PHE A 225 13.64 2.92 -5.55
CA PHE A 225 14.53 3.46 -4.52
C PHE A 225 15.99 3.41 -4.97
N ASP A 226 16.62 4.59 -5.01
CA ASP A 226 17.97 4.81 -5.54
C ASP A 226 19.05 4.93 -4.45
N GLY A 227 18.70 4.68 -3.19
CA GLY A 227 19.63 4.70 -2.07
C GLY A 227 20.69 3.61 -2.17
N ASP A 228 21.90 3.93 -1.72
CA ASP A 228 22.98 2.95 -1.55
C ASP A 228 22.51 1.81 -0.64
N ASP A 229 22.93 0.58 -0.95
CA ASP A 229 22.62 -0.66 -0.21
C ASP A 229 21.15 -1.12 -0.28
N ASN A 230 20.40 -0.74 -1.32
CA ASN A 230 19.05 -1.27 -1.53
C ASN A 230 19.05 -2.81 -1.64
N CYS A 231 18.45 -3.47 -0.65
CA CYS A 231 18.33 -4.93 -0.60
C CYS A 231 17.04 -5.47 -1.22
N PHE A 232 16.12 -4.59 -1.69
CA PHE A 232 14.86 -4.98 -2.31
C PHE A 232 14.86 -4.64 -3.80
N ALA A 233 14.83 -5.66 -4.65
CA ALA A 233 14.72 -5.48 -6.10
C ALA A 233 13.33 -4.98 -6.54
N TYR A 234 12.32 -5.15 -5.68
CA TYR A 234 10.93 -4.82 -5.95
C TYR A 234 10.31 -4.01 -4.81
N SER A 235 9.19 -3.37 -5.12
CA SER A 235 8.34 -2.63 -4.21
C SER A 235 6.90 -3.07 -4.40
N ALA A 236 6.15 -3.26 -3.32
CA ALA A 236 4.72 -3.52 -3.42
C ALA A 236 3.98 -2.26 -3.88
N THR A 237 3.03 -2.42 -4.81
CA THR A 237 2.16 -1.36 -5.33
C THR A 237 0.71 -1.54 -4.90
N ALA A 238 0.31 -2.78 -4.59
CA ALA A 238 -1.02 -3.08 -4.07
C ALA A 238 -1.01 -4.40 -3.28
N ILE A 239 -1.95 -4.52 -2.35
CA ILE A 239 -2.32 -5.78 -1.70
C ILE A 239 -3.82 -5.82 -1.50
N ARG A 240 -4.43 -6.98 -1.74
CA ARG A 240 -5.84 -7.24 -1.39
C ARG A 240 -6.01 -8.68 -0.93
N GLN A 241 -6.94 -8.90 0.00
CA GLN A 241 -7.38 -10.24 0.37
C GLN A 241 -8.31 -10.79 -0.72
N ILE A 242 -8.22 -12.08 -1.01
CA ILE A 242 -9.03 -12.78 -2.01
C ILE A 242 -9.65 -14.06 -1.44
N GLY A 243 -10.83 -14.43 -1.93
CA GLY A 243 -11.41 -15.75 -1.70
C GLY A 243 -12.10 -15.98 -0.34
N GLU A 244 -12.71 -14.96 0.28
CA GLU A 244 -13.63 -15.22 1.38
C GLU A 244 -14.83 -16.05 0.89
N THR A 245 -14.89 -17.31 1.33
CA THR A 245 -16.14 -18.07 1.38
C THR A 245 -16.67 -17.88 2.79
N ASP A 246 -17.72 -17.06 2.93
CA ASP A 246 -18.57 -16.85 4.12
C ASP A 246 -18.00 -17.32 5.46
N SER A 247 -17.37 -16.41 6.20
CA SER A 247 -17.24 -16.52 7.65
C SER A 247 -17.43 -15.14 8.27
N GLU A 248 -18.69 -14.87 8.59
CA GLU A 248 -19.15 -13.84 9.52
C GLU A 248 -18.48 -12.47 9.36
N ASN A 249 -19.03 -11.70 8.42
CA ASN A 249 -19.02 -10.26 8.50
C ASN A 249 -19.56 -9.86 9.89
N GLN A 250 -18.66 -9.55 10.82
CA GLN A 250 -18.98 -8.83 12.04
C GLN A 250 -19.31 -7.40 11.62
N SER A 251 -20.52 -7.26 11.07
CA SER A 251 -21.19 -5.99 10.85
C SER A 251 -21.15 -5.22 12.15
N THR A 252 -20.38 -4.14 12.19
CA THR A 252 -20.59 -3.06 13.15
C THR A 252 -21.84 -2.32 12.71
N SER A 253 -22.98 -2.93 13.01
CA SER A 253 -24.30 -2.31 12.90
C SER A 253 -24.33 -1.10 13.82
N SER A 254 -24.34 0.09 13.23
CA SER A 254 -24.71 1.31 13.94
C SER A 254 -26.22 1.31 14.08
N GLU A 255 -26.69 1.20 15.33
CA GLU A 255 -28.08 1.34 15.73
C GLU A 255 -28.74 2.56 15.04
N SER A 256 -29.84 2.30 14.34
CA SER A 256 -30.90 3.28 14.17
C SER A 256 -32.23 2.56 14.38
N GLU A 257 -32.84 2.82 15.54
CA GLU A 257 -34.17 2.36 15.91
C GLU A 257 -35.24 3.07 15.05
N GLU A 258 -36.12 2.23 14.50
CA GLU A 258 -37.57 2.40 14.36
C GLU A 258 -38.15 3.67 13.71
N ALA A 259 -38.76 3.45 12.54
CA ALA A 259 -40.18 3.78 12.41
C ALA A 259 -40.88 2.84 11.41
N SER A 260 -41.62 1.87 11.95
CA SER A 260 -42.65 1.10 11.26
C SER A 260 -43.72 1.99 10.60
N THR A 261 -44.05 1.73 9.33
CA THR A 261 -45.45 1.73 8.87
C THR A 261 -45.69 0.65 7.82
N ASP A 262 -46.50 -0.31 8.24
CA ASP A 262 -47.31 -1.29 7.50
C ASP A 262 -48.06 -0.69 6.30
N SER A 263 -48.02 -1.38 5.15
CA SER A 263 -49.23 -1.69 4.36
C SER A 263 -48.97 -2.76 3.30
N THR A 264 -49.96 -3.63 3.21
CA THR A 264 -50.11 -4.88 2.45
C THR A 264 -50.57 -4.66 0.99
N SER A 265 -50.50 -5.74 0.18
CA SER A 265 -51.21 -6.00 -1.11
C SER A 265 -50.52 -5.45 -2.36
N GLU A 266 -50.51 -6.09 -3.54
CA GLU A 266 -51.11 -7.32 -4.06
C GLU A 266 -50.48 -7.65 -5.44
N ASN A 267 -50.73 -8.86 -5.93
CA ASN A 267 -50.40 -9.43 -7.25
C ASN A 267 -50.52 -8.53 -8.50
N GLY A 268 -49.75 -8.90 -9.54
CA GLY A 268 -50.05 -8.72 -10.98
C GLY A 268 -48.76 -8.76 -11.81
N ASP A 269 -48.38 -9.86 -12.45
CA ASP A 269 -48.86 -10.42 -13.73
C ASP A 269 -48.56 -9.57 -14.98
N SER A 270 -47.85 -10.22 -15.92
CA SER A 270 -47.85 -10.11 -17.38
C SER A 270 -46.96 -9.11 -18.16
N THR A 271 -45.99 -9.74 -18.86
CA THR A 271 -45.69 -9.75 -20.31
C THR A 271 -45.20 -8.50 -21.06
N ASP A 272 -44.09 -8.73 -21.79
CA ASP A 272 -43.75 -8.39 -23.18
C ASP A 272 -44.39 -7.14 -23.83
N ALA A 273 -43.54 -6.21 -24.28
CA ALA A 273 -43.75 -5.50 -25.54
C ALA A 273 -42.45 -4.87 -26.08
N ASP A 274 -41.95 -5.47 -27.15
CA ASP A 274 -41.16 -4.85 -28.21
C ASP A 274 -41.94 -3.69 -28.85
N SER A 275 -41.29 -2.52 -29.02
CA SER A 275 -41.54 -1.70 -30.21
C SER A 275 -40.44 -0.67 -30.43
N SER A 276 -39.83 -0.76 -31.61
CA SER A 276 -39.04 0.29 -32.25
C SER A 276 -39.89 1.54 -32.48
N THR A 277 -39.30 2.74 -32.39
CA THR A 277 -39.73 3.87 -33.21
C THR A 277 -38.55 4.79 -33.53
N ASP A 278 -38.30 4.89 -34.82
CA ASP A 278 -37.43 5.81 -35.53
C ASP A 278 -38.12 7.19 -35.65
N SER A 279 -37.43 8.28 -35.32
CA SER A 279 -37.78 9.62 -35.81
C SER A 279 -36.61 10.60 -35.64
N THR A 280 -35.99 10.85 -36.78
CA THR A 280 -35.21 12.04 -37.12
C THR A 280 -36.03 13.32 -36.92
N ASP A 281 -35.48 14.29 -36.20
CA ASP A 281 -35.71 15.71 -36.51
C ASP A 281 -34.43 16.51 -36.28
N ALA A 282 -34.01 17.21 -37.33
CA ALA A 282 -32.80 18.01 -37.39
C ALA A 282 -33.20 19.47 -37.28
N THR A 283 -32.70 20.16 -36.25
CA THR A 283 -32.59 21.62 -36.26
C THR A 283 -31.16 22.02 -35.97
N ASP A 284 -30.51 22.48 -37.03
CA ASP A 284 -29.16 23.03 -37.11
C ASP A 284 -29.10 24.41 -36.44
N SER A 285 -28.21 24.56 -35.46
CA SER A 285 -27.54 25.81 -35.15
C SER A 285 -26.18 25.49 -34.56
N THR A 286 -25.21 25.61 -35.45
CA THR A 286 -23.78 25.44 -35.28
C THR A 286 -23.20 26.52 -34.36
N ASP A 287 -22.69 26.11 -33.21
CA ASP A 287 -21.49 26.69 -32.60
C ASP A 287 -20.58 25.53 -32.19
N SER A 288 -19.37 25.54 -32.73
CA SER A 288 -18.51 24.37 -32.84
C SER A 288 -17.74 24.11 -31.55
N THR A 289 -18.24 23.15 -30.78
CA THR A 289 -17.42 22.16 -30.07
C THR A 289 -18.02 20.81 -30.43
N GLU A 290 -17.38 20.05 -31.34
CA GLU A 290 -17.83 18.71 -31.74
C GLU A 290 -17.81 17.79 -30.52
N GLY A 291 -18.94 17.71 -29.83
CA GLY A 291 -19.15 16.73 -28.77
C GLY A 291 -19.67 15.42 -29.35
N ILE A 292 -19.35 14.32 -28.67
CA ILE A 292 -19.87 12.99 -29.00
C ILE A 292 -21.37 12.90 -28.67
N SER A 293 -22.08 11.99 -29.33
CA SER A 293 -23.49 11.75 -29.02
C SER A 293 -23.66 10.98 -27.70
N GLN A 294 -24.86 11.00 -27.11
CA GLN A 294 -25.15 10.22 -25.90
C GLN A 294 -24.96 8.71 -26.13
N ASP A 295 -25.28 8.21 -27.32
CA ASP A 295 -25.10 6.79 -27.67
C ASP A 295 -23.62 6.43 -27.77
N ASP A 296 -22.80 7.31 -28.35
CA ASP A 296 -21.34 7.13 -28.39
C ASP A 296 -20.73 7.19 -26.98
N ALA A 297 -21.25 8.09 -26.13
CA ALA A 297 -20.84 8.19 -24.73
C ALA A 297 -21.20 6.91 -23.95
N LEU A 298 -22.37 6.34 -24.19
CA LEU A 298 -22.78 5.07 -23.58
C LEU A 298 -21.88 3.91 -24.03
N SER A 299 -21.46 3.88 -25.29
CA SER A 299 -20.48 2.90 -25.76
C SER A 299 -19.15 3.02 -25.02
N GLN A 300 -18.64 4.23 -24.81
CA GLN A 300 -17.40 4.41 -24.03
C GLN A 300 -17.55 4.04 -22.55
N ALA A 301 -18.71 4.32 -21.95
CA ALA A 301 -19.03 3.88 -20.59
C ALA A 301 -19.00 2.35 -20.46
N LYS A 302 -19.53 1.64 -21.46
CA LYS A 302 -19.47 0.17 -21.54
C LYS A 302 -18.06 -0.36 -21.78
N ASP A 303 -17.25 0.33 -22.56
CA ASP A 303 -15.84 -0.02 -22.73
C ASP A 303 -15.05 0.12 -21.42
N TYR A 304 -15.46 1.05 -20.53
CA TYR A 304 -14.81 1.31 -19.25
C TYR A 304 -15.15 0.28 -18.16
N TYR A 305 -16.44 -0.02 -17.93
CA TYR A 305 -16.87 -0.94 -16.87
C TYR A 305 -17.33 -2.32 -17.36
N GLY A 306 -17.35 -2.54 -18.69
CA GLY A 306 -17.74 -3.79 -19.32
C GLY A 306 -19.21 -3.83 -19.74
N GLU A 307 -19.51 -4.59 -20.80
CA GLU A 307 -20.87 -4.72 -21.35
C GLU A 307 -21.85 -5.47 -20.44
N ASP A 308 -21.33 -6.23 -19.48
CA ASP A 308 -22.13 -7.05 -18.54
C ASP A 308 -22.79 -6.22 -17.42
N ALA A 309 -22.39 -4.96 -17.25
CA ALA A 309 -23.03 -4.04 -16.31
C ALA A 309 -24.28 -3.39 -16.91
N GLU A 310 -25.21 -2.98 -16.06
CA GLU A 310 -26.40 -2.24 -16.45
C GLU A 310 -26.13 -0.73 -16.40
N TYR A 311 -26.49 -0.02 -17.47
CA TYR A 311 -26.26 1.42 -17.62
C TYR A 311 -27.57 2.15 -17.87
N SER A 312 -27.76 3.30 -17.23
CA SER A 312 -28.90 4.18 -17.47
C SER A 312 -28.48 5.65 -17.46
N TYR A 313 -28.85 6.39 -18.52
CA TYR A 313 -28.54 7.80 -18.64
C TYR A 313 -29.35 8.63 -17.62
N LYS A 314 -28.66 9.51 -16.90
CA LYS A 314 -29.27 10.41 -15.92
C LYS A 314 -29.46 11.82 -16.49
N LYS A 315 -28.36 12.48 -16.84
CA LYS A 315 -28.32 13.90 -17.24
C LYS A 315 -26.93 14.28 -17.77
N GLN A 316 -26.77 15.53 -18.22
CA GLN A 316 -25.45 16.15 -18.35
C GLN A 316 -25.09 16.87 -17.05
N VAL A 317 -23.81 16.79 -16.67
CA VAL A 317 -23.25 17.43 -15.48
C VAL A 317 -21.96 18.17 -15.81
N THR A 318 -21.71 19.26 -15.10
CA THR A 318 -20.44 19.99 -15.18
C THR A 318 -19.57 19.61 -13.99
N VAL A 319 -18.37 19.11 -14.25
CA VAL A 319 -17.36 18.78 -13.24
C VAL A 319 -16.10 19.58 -13.55
N GLY A 320 -15.73 20.48 -12.63
CA GLY A 320 -14.67 21.44 -12.89
C GLY A 320 -15.03 22.36 -14.06
N ASP A 321 -14.17 22.40 -15.07
CA ASP A 321 -14.35 23.21 -16.29
C ASP A 321 -14.85 22.38 -17.50
N LYS A 322 -15.24 21.11 -17.29
CA LYS A 322 -15.68 20.19 -18.34
C LYS A 322 -17.13 19.71 -18.13
N GLU A 323 -17.82 19.43 -19.23
CA GLU A 323 -19.15 18.83 -19.23
C GLU A 323 -19.09 17.34 -19.54
N TYR A 324 -19.95 16.56 -18.89
CA TYR A 324 -20.01 15.11 -18.96
C TYR A 324 -21.45 14.62 -19.12
N TYR A 325 -21.61 13.50 -19.83
CA TYR A 325 -22.77 12.63 -19.75
C TYR A 325 -22.65 11.73 -18.53
N ASP A 326 -23.66 11.76 -17.66
CA ASP A 326 -23.74 10.98 -16.43
C ASP A 326 -24.63 9.75 -16.63
N PHE A 327 -24.05 8.56 -16.46
CA PHE A 327 -24.75 7.28 -16.49
C PHE A 327 -24.65 6.62 -15.13
N SER A 328 -25.78 6.24 -14.53
CA SER A 328 -25.73 5.24 -13.45
C SER A 328 -25.32 3.91 -14.02
N VAL A 329 -24.43 3.24 -13.31
CA VAL A 329 -23.92 1.93 -13.64
C VAL A 329 -24.03 0.99 -12.44
N SER A 330 -24.48 -0.24 -12.67
CA SER A 330 -24.56 -1.27 -11.62
C SER A 330 -24.19 -2.63 -12.19
N GLY A 331 -23.34 -3.35 -11.46
CA GLY A 331 -22.89 -4.69 -11.83
C GLY A 331 -21.78 -5.16 -10.87
N ASP A 332 -21.47 -6.45 -10.91
CA ASP A 332 -20.56 -7.08 -9.95
C ASP A 332 -19.11 -6.56 -10.02
N ASN A 333 -18.72 -5.93 -11.14
CA ASN A 333 -17.37 -5.43 -11.41
C ASN A 333 -17.28 -3.90 -11.50
N VAL A 334 -18.29 -3.19 -10.99
CA VAL A 334 -18.36 -1.73 -11.08
C VAL A 334 -17.91 -1.14 -9.76
N SER A 335 -16.87 -0.30 -9.78
CA SER A 335 -16.28 0.30 -8.58
C SER A 335 -17.01 1.55 -8.07
N SER A 336 -17.92 2.11 -8.87
CA SER A 336 -18.72 3.30 -8.54
C SER A 336 -20.16 3.16 -9.01
N THR A 337 -21.06 4.00 -8.50
CA THR A 337 -22.47 3.96 -8.93
C THR A 337 -22.73 4.66 -10.25
N ASP A 338 -21.78 5.47 -10.71
CA ASP A 338 -21.90 6.27 -11.92
C ASP A 338 -20.61 6.26 -12.75
N VAL A 339 -20.76 6.49 -14.05
CA VAL A 339 -19.68 6.68 -14.99
C VAL A 339 -19.96 7.95 -15.80
N LEU A 340 -18.98 8.85 -15.80
CA LEU A 340 -19.04 10.13 -16.49
C LEU A 340 -18.20 10.06 -17.76
N VAL A 341 -18.81 10.36 -18.89
CA VAL A 341 -18.12 10.47 -20.18
C VAL A 341 -18.17 11.91 -20.65
N SER A 342 -17.01 12.51 -20.83
CA SER A 342 -16.88 13.91 -21.27
C SER A 342 -17.62 14.14 -22.59
N VAL A 343 -18.22 15.33 -22.74
CA VAL A 343 -18.97 15.68 -23.96
C VAL A 343 -18.04 15.70 -25.18
N ASP A 344 -16.75 15.98 -25.03
CA ASP A 344 -15.75 15.87 -26.10
C ASP A 344 -15.24 14.43 -26.35
N GLY A 345 -15.67 13.47 -25.52
CA GLY A 345 -15.37 12.04 -25.65
C GLY A 345 -13.92 11.65 -25.39
N GLN A 346 -13.14 12.50 -24.70
CA GLN A 346 -11.72 12.23 -24.42
C GLN A 346 -11.46 11.60 -23.06
N ASP A 347 -12.36 11.84 -22.10
CA ASP A 347 -12.27 11.34 -20.74
C ASP A 347 -13.49 10.50 -20.38
N VAL A 348 -13.23 9.35 -19.76
CA VAL A 348 -14.22 8.51 -19.06
C VAL A 348 -13.73 8.33 -17.63
N ILE A 349 -14.58 8.62 -16.66
CA ILE A 349 -14.24 8.52 -15.24
C ILE A 349 -15.36 7.86 -14.46
N GLY A 350 -15.01 6.87 -13.64
CA GLY A 350 -15.89 6.32 -12.63
C GLY A 350 -16.10 7.29 -11.48
N GLY A 351 -17.30 7.36 -10.92
CA GLY A 351 -17.51 8.15 -9.70
C GLY A 351 -18.87 7.96 -9.06
N THR A 352 -19.02 8.50 -7.86
CA THR A 352 -20.27 8.50 -7.10
C THR A 352 -20.64 9.94 -6.75
N GLN A 353 -21.87 10.35 -7.08
CA GLN A 353 -22.39 11.65 -6.67
C GLN A 353 -22.83 11.59 -5.20
N ASN A 354 -22.19 12.38 -4.35
CA ASN A 354 -22.52 12.51 -2.94
C ASN A 354 -23.83 13.32 -2.76
N ASP A 355 -24.46 13.17 -1.59
CA ASP A 355 -25.73 13.85 -1.26
C ASP A 355 -25.65 15.39 -1.31
N ASP A 356 -24.46 15.95 -1.11
CA ASP A 356 -24.21 17.40 -1.18
C ASP A 356 -24.02 17.91 -2.64
N GLY A 357 -24.10 17.01 -3.62
CA GLY A 357 -23.92 17.27 -5.04
C GLY A 357 -22.46 17.24 -5.50
N SER A 358 -21.50 17.01 -4.60
CA SER A 358 -20.10 16.80 -4.96
C SER A 358 -19.86 15.41 -5.57
N TRP A 359 -18.71 15.23 -6.21
CA TRP A 359 -18.34 13.97 -6.86
C TRP A 359 -17.11 13.36 -6.19
N SER A 360 -17.20 12.05 -5.93
CA SER A 360 -16.07 11.21 -5.55
C SER A 360 -15.69 10.36 -6.77
N PHE A 361 -14.49 10.54 -7.31
CA PHE A 361 -14.05 9.81 -8.51
C PHE A 361 -13.20 8.60 -8.16
N ASP A 362 -13.35 7.56 -8.96
CA ASP A 362 -12.48 6.40 -8.96
C ASP A 362 -11.07 6.85 -9.42
N GLN A 363 -10.03 6.30 -8.78
CA GLN A 363 -8.63 6.63 -9.08
C GLN A 363 -8.02 5.70 -10.11
#